data_AF-A0A4P8GW24-F1
#
_entry.id   AF-A0A4P8GW24-F1
#
_cell.length_a   1.000
_cell.length_b   1.000
_cell.length_c   1.000
_cell.angle_alpha   90.00
_cell.angle_beta   90.00
_cell.angle_gamma   90.00
#
_symmetry.space_group_name_H-M   'P 1'
#
loop_
_entity.id
_entity.type
_entity.pdbx_description
1 polymer ?
#
loop_
_entity_poly.entity_id
_entity_poly.type
_entity_poly.pdbx_seq_one_letter_code
_entity_poly.pdbx_strand_id
1 'polypeptide(L)'
;MSDNTARLLEIARRYASAEEALHITSLQSPAVAEALGRGLAASLTSAAPDTVVVWDQVESAVLGHVVARELHADLVYAFSVEGSLGISGTLAPGSRAVAVSYDWTELHGLDALVRFTQSQGAVVAGIGSVVAAPGPEARLGIDTYTLAGSEPGGPESSKEQTHAHDNG
;
A
#
# COMPACT_ATOMS: atom_id res chain seq x y z
N MET A 1 -16.72 -4.50 -15.22
CA MET A 1 -16.21 -3.12 -15.05
C MET A 1 -16.73 -2.42 -13.78
N SER A 2 -17.44 -3.07 -12.85
CA SER A 2 -18.32 -2.34 -11.92
C SER A 2 -18.14 -2.54 -10.40
N ASP A 3 -17.45 -3.59 -9.92
CA ASP A 3 -17.42 -3.84 -8.45
C ASP A 3 -16.31 -3.07 -7.73
N ASN A 4 -15.10 -3.07 -8.28
CA ASN A 4 -13.96 -2.41 -7.64
C ASN A 4 -14.07 -0.88 -7.66
N THR A 5 -14.72 -0.28 -8.67
CA THR A 5 -14.88 1.18 -8.74
C THR A 5 -15.73 1.74 -7.60
N ALA A 6 -16.90 1.16 -7.35
CA ALA A 6 -17.78 1.63 -6.27
C ALA A 6 -17.09 1.46 -4.90
N ARG A 7 -16.41 0.33 -4.70
CA ARG A 7 -15.65 0.03 -3.50
C ARG A 7 -14.49 1.00 -3.28
N LEU A 8 -13.71 1.30 -4.33
CA LEU A 8 -12.62 2.29 -4.27
C LEU A 8 -13.14 3.68 -3.89
N LEU A 9 -14.27 4.10 -4.45
CA LEU A 9 -14.89 5.39 -4.11
C LEU A 9 -15.41 5.41 -2.67
N GLU A 10 -15.97 4.31 -2.18
CA GLU A 10 -16.41 4.18 -0.79
C GLU A 10 -15.21 4.28 0.18
N ILE A 11 -14.13 3.53 -0.09
CA ILE A 11 -12.91 3.58 0.72
C ILE A 11 -12.32 5.00 0.66
N ALA A 12 -12.22 5.61 -0.52
CA ALA A 12 -11.69 6.96 -0.67
C ALA A 12 -12.46 7.97 0.19
N ARG A 13 -13.80 7.89 0.21
CA ARG A 13 -14.64 8.76 1.07
C ARG A 13 -14.40 8.55 2.56
N ARG A 14 -14.03 7.34 2.99
CA ARG A 14 -13.71 7.03 4.39
C ARG A 14 -12.41 7.70 4.85
N TYR A 15 -11.43 7.84 3.95
CA TYR A 15 -10.12 8.39 4.24
C TYR A 15 -9.95 9.87 3.80
N ALA A 16 -10.95 10.42 3.10
CA ALA A 16 -10.98 11.82 2.69
C ALA A 16 -11.38 12.73 3.87
N SER A 17 -10.84 13.95 3.90
CA SER A 17 -11.41 15.01 4.73
C SER A 17 -12.83 15.37 4.27
N ALA A 18 -13.59 16.05 5.12
CA ALA A 18 -14.95 16.48 4.81
C ALA A 18 -15.00 17.35 3.53
N GLU A 19 -13.99 18.18 3.30
CA GLU A 19 -13.89 19.02 2.11
C GLU A 19 -13.55 18.20 0.86
N GLU A 20 -12.55 17.32 0.92
CA GLU A 20 -12.18 16.45 -0.20
C GLU A 20 -13.32 15.50 -0.61
N ALA A 21 -14.09 14.99 0.36
CA ALA A 21 -15.21 14.10 0.09
C ALA A 21 -16.27 14.73 -0.82
N LEU A 22 -16.44 16.06 -0.78
CA LEU A 22 -17.34 16.81 -1.68
C LEU A 22 -16.85 16.81 -3.13
N HIS A 23 -15.55 16.59 -3.36
CA HIS A 23 -14.91 16.58 -4.67
C HIS A 23 -14.69 15.16 -5.23
N ILE A 24 -15.10 14.10 -4.52
CA ILE A 24 -15.06 12.72 -4.99
C ILE A 24 -16.28 12.44 -5.88
N THR A 25 -16.15 12.77 -7.16
CA THR A 25 -17.16 12.55 -8.19
C THR A 25 -16.89 11.32 -9.06
N SER A 26 -15.61 10.95 -9.23
CA SER A 26 -15.16 9.78 -10.01
C SER A 26 -13.79 9.31 -9.53
N LEU A 27 -13.34 8.13 -9.98
CA LEU A 27 -11.99 7.61 -9.68
C LEU A 27 -10.86 8.48 -10.23
N GLN A 28 -11.15 9.28 -11.26
CA GLN A 28 -10.18 10.19 -11.86
C GLN A 28 -10.01 11.49 -11.06
N SER A 29 -10.83 11.70 -10.02
CA SER A 29 -10.67 12.86 -9.13
C SER A 29 -9.35 12.72 -8.36
N PRO A 30 -8.47 13.74 -8.36
CA PRO A 30 -7.24 13.72 -7.58
C PRO A 30 -7.47 13.42 -6.09
N ALA A 31 -8.60 13.88 -5.54
CA ALA A 31 -9.00 13.63 -4.16
C ALA A 31 -9.11 12.13 -3.82
N VAL A 32 -9.43 11.28 -4.80
CA VAL A 32 -9.49 9.82 -4.60
C VAL A 32 -8.09 9.25 -4.38
N ALA A 33 -7.14 9.55 -5.25
CA ALA A 33 -5.77 9.08 -5.11
C ALA A 33 -5.12 9.59 -3.82
N GLU A 34 -5.36 10.86 -3.49
CA GLU A 34 -4.90 11.51 -2.27
C GLU A 34 -5.42 10.80 -1.01
N ALA A 35 -6.74 10.60 -0.92
CA ALA A 35 -7.34 9.93 0.24
C ALA A 35 -6.86 8.47 0.39
N LEU A 36 -6.84 7.72 -0.71
CA LEU A 36 -6.42 6.32 -0.70
C LEU A 36 -4.93 6.17 -0.41
N GLY A 37 -4.09 7.02 -1.00
CA GLY A 37 -2.64 6.99 -0.79
C GLY A 37 -2.27 7.34 0.66
N ARG A 38 -2.87 8.39 1.24
CA ARG A 38 -2.66 8.73 2.65
C ARG A 38 -3.12 7.62 3.60
N GLY A 39 -4.31 7.06 3.34
CA GLY A 39 -4.80 5.92 4.13
C GLY A 39 -3.82 4.75 4.10
N LEU A 40 -3.32 4.40 2.91
CA LEU A 40 -2.43 3.27 2.73
C LEU A 40 -1.05 3.52 3.35
N ALA A 41 -0.51 4.73 3.21
CA ALA A 41 0.72 5.15 3.87
C ALA A 41 0.63 5.04 5.40
N ALA A 42 -0.50 5.47 5.99
CA ALA A 42 -0.72 5.33 7.42
C ALA A 42 -0.65 3.85 7.87
N SER A 43 -1.24 2.93 7.10
CA SER A 43 -1.14 1.50 7.40
C SER A 43 0.28 0.95 7.26
N LEU A 44 1.07 1.47 6.32
CA LEU A 44 2.44 1.03 6.03
C LEU A 44 3.51 1.63 6.94
N THR A 45 3.16 2.61 7.80
CA THR A 45 4.13 3.34 8.63
C THR A 45 4.94 2.41 9.55
N SER A 46 4.32 1.35 10.08
CA SER A 46 4.99 0.37 10.96
C SER A 46 6.04 -0.47 10.23
N ALA A 47 5.94 -0.61 8.90
CA ALA A 47 6.96 -1.28 8.10
C ALA A 47 8.22 -0.42 7.91
N ALA A 48 8.16 0.89 8.25
CA ALA A 48 9.22 1.87 8.06
C ALA A 48 9.93 1.74 6.69
N PRO A 49 9.20 1.80 5.57
CA PRO A 49 9.81 1.72 4.25
C PRO A 49 10.51 3.02 3.88
N ASP A 50 11.60 2.88 3.14
CA ASP A 50 12.31 3.99 2.49
C ASP A 50 12.12 3.98 0.96
N THR A 51 11.47 2.93 0.42
CA THR A 51 11.19 2.77 -1.00
C THR A 51 9.78 2.22 -1.23
N VAL A 52 9.04 2.81 -2.16
CA VAL A 52 7.75 2.32 -2.65
C VAL A 52 7.94 1.78 -4.06
N VAL A 53 7.54 0.53 -4.29
CA VAL A 53 7.60 -0.13 -5.59
C VAL A 53 6.18 -0.33 -6.12
N VAL A 54 5.93 0.14 -7.34
CA VAL A 54 4.64 -0.03 -8.02
C VAL A 54 4.84 -0.56 -9.43
N TRP A 55 3.82 -1.19 -10.01
CA TRP A 55 3.84 -1.48 -11.44
C TRP A 55 3.75 -0.18 -12.25
N ASP A 56 4.40 -0.14 -13.41
CA ASP A 56 4.38 0.98 -14.37
C ASP A 56 3.05 1.05 -15.13
N GLN A 57 2.00 1.33 -14.37
CA GLN A 57 0.65 1.60 -14.82
C GLN A 57 0.25 2.98 -14.30
N VAL A 58 -0.52 3.73 -15.07
CA VAL A 58 -0.86 5.13 -14.73
C VAL A 58 -1.53 5.21 -13.36
N GLU A 59 -2.47 4.32 -13.08
CA GLU A 59 -3.19 4.26 -11.81
C GLU A 59 -2.24 3.96 -10.64
N SER A 60 -1.42 2.92 -10.78
CA SER A 60 -0.41 2.53 -9.78
C SER A 60 0.63 3.60 -9.54
N ALA A 61 1.03 4.34 -10.59
CA ALA A 61 1.97 5.45 -10.49
C ALA A 61 1.42 6.60 -9.65
N VAL A 62 0.15 6.97 -9.88
CA VAL A 62 -0.51 8.05 -9.13
C VAL A 62 -0.70 7.67 -7.66
N LEU A 63 -1.16 6.44 -7.37
CA LEU A 63 -1.26 5.95 -6.00
C LEU A 63 0.11 5.88 -5.32
N GLY A 64 1.09 5.28 -6.00
CA GLY A 64 2.47 5.12 -5.52
C GLY A 64 3.12 6.46 -5.21
N HIS A 65 2.87 7.49 -6.02
CA HIS A 65 3.36 8.84 -5.77
C HIS A 65 2.86 9.42 -4.45
N VAL A 66 1.54 9.33 -4.19
CA VAL A 66 0.99 9.81 -2.93
C VAL A 66 1.57 9.00 -1.76
N VAL A 67 1.58 7.67 -1.86
CA VAL A 67 2.10 6.81 -0.78
C VAL A 67 3.58 7.11 -0.48
N ALA A 68 4.41 7.25 -1.50
CA ALA A 68 5.83 7.58 -1.34
C ALA A 68 6.04 8.95 -0.68
N ARG A 69 5.25 9.96 -1.10
CA ARG A 69 5.29 11.31 -0.50
C ARG A 69 5.00 11.28 0.99
N GLU A 70 3.94 10.58 1.40
CA GLU A 70 3.51 10.51 2.80
C GLU A 70 4.46 9.70 3.68
N LEU A 71 5.13 8.69 3.12
CA LEU A 71 6.13 7.89 3.81
C LEU A 71 7.54 8.53 3.79
N HIS A 72 7.72 9.64 3.08
CA HIS A 72 9.03 10.22 2.77
C HIS A 72 10.02 9.22 2.15
N ALA A 73 9.49 8.37 1.26
CA ALA A 73 10.19 7.29 0.59
C ALA A 73 10.45 7.60 -0.90
N ASP A 74 11.43 6.92 -1.50
CA ASP A 74 11.65 6.96 -2.94
C ASP A 74 10.57 6.17 -3.68
N LEU A 75 10.19 6.59 -4.89
CA LEU A 75 9.27 5.85 -5.75
C LEU A 75 10.01 5.15 -6.88
N VAL A 76 9.73 3.87 -7.05
CA VAL A 76 10.33 2.99 -8.05
C VAL A 76 9.24 2.30 -8.86
N TYR A 77 9.39 2.29 -10.18
CA TYR A 77 8.44 1.66 -11.09
C TYR A 77 8.99 0.33 -11.58
N ALA A 78 8.24 -0.74 -11.42
CA ALA A 78 8.52 -2.03 -12.01
C ALA A 78 7.75 -2.19 -13.33
N PHE A 79 8.38 -2.76 -14.35
CA PHE A 79 7.75 -3.02 -15.63
C PHE A 79 8.13 -4.41 -16.13
N SER A 80 7.33 -4.94 -17.06
CA SER A 80 7.60 -6.21 -17.74
C SER A 80 7.62 -5.97 -19.24
N VAL A 81 8.74 -6.27 -19.89
CA VAL A 81 8.90 -6.18 -21.34
C VAL A 81 9.39 -7.53 -21.84
N GLU A 82 8.61 -8.17 -22.72
CA GLU A 82 8.94 -9.48 -23.30
C GLU A 82 9.25 -10.56 -22.25
N GLY A 83 8.53 -10.54 -21.12
CA GLY A 83 8.71 -11.49 -20.03
C GLY A 83 9.92 -11.21 -19.12
N SER A 84 10.66 -10.13 -19.39
CA SER A 84 11.74 -9.65 -18.53
C SER A 84 11.24 -8.55 -17.61
N LEU A 85 11.50 -8.70 -16.30
CA LEU A 85 11.23 -7.66 -15.32
C LEU A 85 12.35 -6.62 -15.32
N GLY A 86 11.96 -5.36 -15.25
CA GLY A 86 12.85 -4.22 -15.09
C GLY A 86 12.31 -3.24 -14.06
N ILE A 87 13.18 -2.32 -13.66
CA ILE A 87 12.86 -1.22 -12.75
C ILE A 87 13.30 0.10 -13.39
N SER A 88 12.47 1.13 -13.25
CA SER A 88 12.82 2.52 -13.50
C SER A 88 12.92 3.24 -12.14
N GLY A 89 14.13 3.73 -11.83
CA GLY A 89 14.49 4.25 -10.51
C GLY A 89 15.75 3.58 -9.97
N THR A 90 16.13 3.90 -8.73
CA THR A 90 17.24 3.24 -8.02
C THR A 90 16.68 2.49 -6.82
N LEU A 91 17.05 1.22 -6.70
CA LEU A 91 16.77 0.42 -5.53
C LEU A 91 18.10 0.18 -4.82
N ALA A 92 18.32 0.88 -3.70
CA ALA A 92 19.57 0.77 -2.98
C ALA A 92 19.67 -0.60 -2.27
N PRO A 93 20.84 -1.27 -2.30
CA PRO A 93 21.04 -2.49 -1.51
C PRO A 93 20.76 -2.23 -0.03
N GLY A 94 19.97 -3.10 0.60
CA GLY A 94 19.53 -2.98 1.99
C GLY A 94 18.35 -2.05 2.21
N SER A 95 17.83 -1.37 1.18
CA SER A 95 16.65 -0.51 1.31
C SER A 95 15.42 -1.31 1.72
N ARG A 96 14.49 -0.66 2.43
CA ARG A 96 13.25 -1.26 2.91
C ARG A 96 12.12 -0.90 1.95
N ALA A 97 11.85 -1.80 1.02
CA ALA A 97 10.85 -1.63 0.00
C ALA A 97 9.46 -2.11 0.44
N VAL A 98 8.41 -1.40 0.04
CA VAL A 98 7.02 -1.88 0.07
C VAL A 98 6.47 -1.95 -1.35
N ALA A 99 5.82 -3.05 -1.70
CA ALA A 99 5.10 -3.16 -2.96
C ALA A 99 3.66 -2.64 -2.79
N VAL A 100 3.20 -1.73 -3.64
CA VAL A 100 1.87 -1.10 -3.53
C VAL A 100 1.04 -1.28 -4.80
N SER A 101 -0.26 -1.56 -4.62
CA SER A 101 -1.26 -1.61 -5.69
C SER A 101 -2.65 -1.18 -5.17
N TYR A 102 -3.58 -0.87 -6.07
CA TYR A 102 -5.00 -0.80 -5.74
C TYR A 102 -5.58 -2.17 -5.40
N ASP A 103 -5.24 -3.18 -6.18
CA ASP A 103 -5.74 -4.55 -6.04
C ASP A 103 -4.68 -5.53 -6.56
N TRP A 104 -4.18 -6.41 -5.68
CA TRP A 104 -3.22 -7.45 -6.05
C TRP A 104 -3.86 -8.68 -6.68
N THR A 105 -5.20 -8.79 -6.64
CA THR A 105 -5.92 -9.88 -7.31
C THR A 105 -6.05 -9.64 -8.81
N GLU A 106 -6.05 -8.37 -9.23
CA GLU A 106 -6.06 -7.96 -10.64
C GLU A 106 -4.66 -7.87 -11.24
N LEU A 107 -3.63 -7.71 -10.42
CA LEU A 107 -2.23 -7.64 -10.85
C LEU A 107 -1.50 -8.96 -10.61
N HIS A 108 -1.25 -9.68 -11.70
CA HIS A 108 -0.38 -10.86 -11.66
C HIS A 108 1.09 -10.47 -11.45
N GLY A 109 1.88 -11.40 -10.92
CA GLY A 109 3.34 -11.26 -10.85
C GLY A 109 3.87 -10.63 -9.56
N LEU A 110 3.08 -10.51 -8.50
CA LEU A 110 3.57 -10.04 -7.19
C LEU A 110 4.75 -10.87 -6.66
N ASP A 111 4.69 -12.21 -6.73
CA ASP A 111 5.83 -13.06 -6.31
C ASP A 111 7.09 -12.77 -7.14
N ALA A 112 6.94 -12.58 -8.45
CA ALA A 112 8.04 -12.23 -9.33
C ALA A 112 8.61 -10.84 -9.01
N LEU A 113 7.75 -9.85 -8.75
CA LEU A 113 8.14 -8.50 -8.33
C LEU A 113 8.90 -8.52 -7.01
N VAL A 114 8.41 -9.26 -6.01
CA VAL A 114 9.05 -9.38 -4.71
C VAL A 114 10.41 -10.05 -4.84
N ARG A 115 10.50 -11.18 -5.55
CA ARG A 115 11.78 -11.87 -5.78
C ARG A 115 12.77 -11.00 -6.56
N PHE A 116 12.29 -10.26 -7.56
CA PHE A 116 13.11 -9.33 -8.32
C PHE A 116 13.63 -8.18 -7.46
N THR A 117 12.77 -7.58 -6.64
CA THR A 117 13.14 -6.52 -5.68
C THR A 117 14.20 -7.03 -4.70
N GLN A 118 14.05 -8.26 -4.20
CA GLN A 118 15.04 -8.90 -3.33
C GLN A 118 16.36 -9.22 -4.06
N SER A 119 16.31 -9.63 -5.34
CA SER A 119 17.52 -9.92 -6.12
C SER A 119 18.34 -8.66 -6.43
N GLN A 120 17.71 -7.49 -6.42
CA GLN A 120 18.38 -6.19 -6.46
C GLN A 120 18.99 -5.77 -5.11
N GLY A 121 18.83 -6.60 -4.06
CA GLY A 121 19.45 -6.41 -2.75
C GLY A 121 18.59 -5.66 -1.72
N ALA A 122 17.36 -5.29 -2.05
CA ALA A 122 16.45 -4.67 -1.08
C ALA A 122 15.72 -5.71 -0.21
N VAL A 123 15.19 -5.24 0.91
CA VAL A 123 14.31 -6.00 1.80
C VAL A 123 12.87 -5.58 1.53
N VAL A 124 12.02 -6.52 1.09
CA VAL A 124 10.59 -6.25 0.97
C VAL A 124 9.95 -6.34 2.36
N ALA A 125 9.70 -5.17 2.95
CA ALA A 125 9.21 -5.00 4.32
C ALA A 125 7.69 -5.10 4.43
N GLY A 126 6.95 -4.99 3.32
CA GLY A 126 5.49 -5.08 3.34
C GLY A 126 4.86 -5.04 1.95
N ILE A 127 3.58 -5.40 1.90
CA ILE A 127 2.75 -5.36 0.69
C ILE A 127 1.49 -4.58 1.00
N GLY A 128 1.29 -3.43 0.35
CA GLY A 128 0.14 -2.57 0.52
C GLY A 128 -0.89 -2.75 -0.60
N SER A 129 -2.17 -2.77 -0.22
CA SER A 129 -3.31 -2.82 -1.14
C SER A 129 -4.44 -1.92 -0.68
N VAL A 130 -5.23 -1.41 -1.62
CA VAL A 130 -6.45 -0.68 -1.27
C VAL A 130 -7.62 -1.64 -1.05
N VAL A 131 -7.88 -2.54 -2.01
CA VAL A 131 -9.10 -3.36 -2.06
C VAL A 131 -8.89 -4.73 -1.44
N ALA A 132 -7.88 -5.46 -1.91
CA ALA A 132 -7.68 -6.85 -1.54
C ALA A 132 -6.19 -7.17 -1.37
N ALA A 133 -5.88 -7.82 -0.25
CA ALA A 133 -4.59 -8.44 -0.04
C ALA A 133 -4.29 -9.45 -1.16
N PRO A 134 -3.00 -9.75 -1.42
CA PRO A 134 -2.67 -10.80 -2.36
C PRO A 134 -3.26 -12.14 -1.93
N GLY A 135 -3.64 -12.96 -2.91
CA GLY A 135 -4.25 -14.27 -2.68
C GLY A 135 -3.35 -15.20 -1.85
N PRO A 136 -3.92 -16.27 -1.26
CA PRO A 136 -3.20 -17.20 -0.38
C PRO A 136 -2.03 -17.94 -1.06
N GLU A 137 -1.92 -17.85 -2.38
CA GLU A 137 -0.82 -18.38 -3.18
C GLU A 137 0.47 -17.56 -3.02
N ALA A 138 0.37 -16.27 -2.65
CA ALA A 138 1.50 -15.37 -2.43
C ALA A 138 2.11 -15.55 -1.03
N ARG A 139 2.36 -16.79 -0.57
CA ARG A 139 2.99 -17.08 0.74
C ARG A 139 4.45 -16.63 0.77
N LEU A 140 4.64 -15.33 0.86
CA LEU A 140 5.94 -14.68 0.81
C LEU A 140 6.54 -14.49 2.22
N GLY A 141 5.75 -14.74 3.28
CA GLY A 141 6.17 -14.45 4.66
C GLY A 141 6.36 -12.94 4.91
N ILE A 142 5.66 -12.12 4.13
CA ILE A 142 5.73 -10.65 4.17
C ILE A 142 4.40 -10.13 4.69
N ASP A 143 4.45 -9.13 5.56
CA ASP A 143 3.26 -8.50 6.12
C ASP A 143 2.44 -7.80 5.03
N THR A 144 1.12 -7.96 5.11
CA THR A 144 0.17 -7.40 4.13
C THR A 144 -0.74 -6.39 4.80
N TYR A 145 -0.98 -5.27 4.11
CA TYR A 145 -1.74 -4.13 4.61
C TYR A 145 -2.84 -3.83 3.60
N THR A 146 -4.12 -3.83 4.03
CA THR A 146 -5.27 -3.63 3.12
C THR A 146 -6.26 -2.64 3.69
N LEU A 147 -6.51 -1.53 2.98
CA LEU A 147 -7.40 -0.47 3.49
C LEU A 147 -8.86 -0.89 3.63
N ALA A 148 -9.37 -1.72 2.72
CA ALA A 148 -10.77 -2.14 2.76
C ALA A 148 -11.13 -2.92 4.04
N GLY A 149 -10.13 -3.50 4.73
CA GLY A 149 -10.30 -4.27 5.97
C GLY A 149 -9.86 -3.53 7.24
N SER A 150 -9.25 -2.36 7.11
CA SER A 150 -8.76 -1.58 8.26
C SER A 150 -9.78 -0.52 8.66
N GLU A 151 -10.18 -0.51 9.94
CA GLU A 151 -10.84 0.67 10.49
C GLU A 151 -9.82 1.82 10.52
N PRO A 152 -10.18 3.05 10.10
CA PRO A 152 -9.28 4.19 10.20
C PRO A 152 -8.99 4.42 11.69
N GLY A 153 -7.79 4.04 12.12
CA GLY A 153 -7.37 4.12 13.51
C GLY A 153 -7.41 5.56 14.01
N GLY A 154 -8.44 5.87 14.81
CA GLY A 154 -8.29 6.84 15.89
C GLY A 154 -7.26 6.30 16.89
N PRO A 155 -6.58 7.15 17.66
CA PRO A 155 -5.53 6.72 18.57
C PRO A 155 -6.06 5.62 19.49
N GLU A 156 -5.49 4.41 19.38
CA GLU A 156 -5.77 3.33 20.32
C GLU A 156 -5.32 3.78 21.70
N SER A 157 -6.29 4.26 22.48
CA SER A 157 -6.10 4.56 23.89
C SER A 157 -5.70 3.26 24.58
N SER A 158 -4.40 3.13 24.86
CA SER A 158 -3.83 2.05 25.64
C SER A 158 -4.61 1.94 26.94
N LYS A 159 -5.49 0.93 27.05
CA LYS A 159 -6.09 0.57 28.32
C LYS A 159 -5.02 -0.11 29.14
N GLU A 160 -4.57 0.61 30.16
CA GLU A 160 -3.90 0.10 31.36
C GLU A 160 -4.32 -1.34 31.69
N GLN A 161 -3.39 -2.27 31.51
CA GLN A 161 -3.41 -3.53 32.26
C GLN A 161 -2.88 -3.24 33.66
N THR A 162 -3.79 -2.84 34.54
CA THR A 162 -3.54 -2.86 35.99
C THR A 162 -3.45 -4.31 36.44
N HIS A 163 -2.23 -4.84 36.55
CA HIS A 163 -1.96 -6.06 37.27
C HIS A 163 -2.25 -5.84 38.76
N ALA A 164 -3.41 -6.28 39.23
CA ALA A 164 -3.64 -6.54 40.64
C ALA A 164 -2.97 -7.86 41.01
N HIS A 165 -1.78 -7.76 41.60
CA HIS A 165 -1.18 -8.82 42.40
C HIS A 165 -1.82 -8.73 43.78
N ASP A 166 -2.68 -9.68 44.13
CA ASP A 166 -3.16 -9.84 45.50
C ASP A 166 -2.58 -11.13 46.07
N ASN A 167 -1.79 -10.98 47.13
CA ASN A 167 -1.18 -12.05 47.90
C ASN A 167 -2.04 -12.24 49.16
N GLY A 168 -2.70 -13.38 49.25
CA GLY A 168 -3.38 -13.86 50.47
C GLY A 168 -3.40 -15.37 50.50
#